data_AF-A0A679IE74-F1
#
_entry.id   AF-A0A679IE74-F1
#
_cell.length_a   1.000
_cell.length_b   1.000
_cell.length_c   1.000
_cell.angle_alpha   90.00
_cell.angle_beta   90.00
_cell.angle_gamma   90.00
#
_symmetry.space_group_name_H-M   'P 1'
#
loop_
_entity.id
_entity.type
_entity.pdbx_description
1 polymer ?
#
loop_
_entity_poly.entity_id
_entity_poly.type
_entity_poly.pdbx_seq_one_letter_code
_entity_poly.pdbx_strand_id
1 'polypeptide(L)'
;MASVCYSSIEIWEARGVRTLHFGSDWVQGAMRMSRPHDLELAYTREMMAALWLSSGWPALPRRILQIAFGAGSLTRFIHWY
;
A
#
# COMPACT_ATOMS: atom_id res chain seq x y z
N MET A 1 -19.84 7.91 29.56
CA MET A 1 -18.54 8.37 29.02
C MET A 1 -18.12 7.40 27.95
N ALA A 2 -18.27 7.74 26.67
CA ALA A 2 -17.82 6.90 25.57
C ALA A 2 -16.30 6.92 25.55
N SER A 3 -15.67 5.79 25.85
CA SER A 3 -14.24 5.60 25.67
C SER A 3 -13.94 5.73 24.18
N VAL A 4 -13.16 6.74 23.80
CA VAL A 4 -12.53 6.80 22.49
C VAL A 4 -11.48 5.69 22.48
N CYS A 5 -11.79 4.53 21.92
CA CYS A 5 -10.80 3.49 21.67
C CYS A 5 -9.79 4.02 20.65
N TYR A 6 -8.61 4.44 21.12
CA TYR A 6 -7.43 4.57 20.26
C TYR A 6 -7.16 3.16 19.69
N SER A 7 -7.47 2.91 18.42
CA SER A 7 -7.07 1.67 17.76
C SER A 7 -5.54 1.63 17.77
N SER A 8 -4.95 0.66 18.47
CA SER A 8 -3.50 0.49 18.49
C SER A 8 -2.98 0.38 17.06
N ILE A 9 -1.96 1.16 16.73
CA ILE A 9 -1.23 0.99 15.47
C ILE A 9 -0.18 -0.07 15.72
N GLU A 10 -0.28 -1.19 15.02
CA GLU A 10 0.55 -2.36 15.22
C GLU A 10 1.28 -2.76 13.94
N ILE A 11 2.48 -3.31 14.12
CA ILE A 11 3.30 -3.85 13.04
C ILE A 11 3.57 -5.30 13.36
N TRP A 12 3.13 -6.19 12.47
CA TRP A 12 3.41 -7.63 12.59
C TRP A 12 4.35 -8.04 11.47
N GLU A 13 5.20 -9.03 11.73
CA GLU A 13 6.11 -9.56 10.73
C GLU A 13 6.04 -11.09 10.72
N ALA A 14 5.76 -11.65 9.54
CA ALA A 14 5.70 -13.09 9.34
C ALA A 14 6.20 -13.44 7.95
N ARG A 15 7.04 -14.48 7.85
CA ARG A 15 7.58 -14.98 6.56
C ARG A 15 8.22 -13.88 5.69
N GLY A 16 8.88 -12.92 6.34
CA GLY A 16 9.56 -11.79 5.69
C GLY A 16 8.62 -10.69 5.16
N VAL A 17 7.33 -10.73 5.51
CA VAL A 17 6.35 -9.69 5.18
C VAL A 17 5.99 -8.93 6.45
N ARG A 18 6.13 -7.62 6.39
CA ARG A 18 5.72 -6.68 7.43
C ARG A 18 4.34 -6.12 7.09
N THR A 19 3.40 -6.23 8.02
CA THR A 19 2.01 -5.78 7.87
C THR A 19 1.67 -4.72 8.91
N LEU A 20 0.96 -3.68 8.46
CA LEU A 20 0.37 -2.64 9.29
C LEU A 20 -1.06 -3.03 9.65
N HIS A 21 -1.40 -2.92 10.94
CA HIS A 21 -2.68 -3.27 11.56
C HIS A 21 -3.21 -2.11 12.41
N PHE A 22 -4.52 -1.84 12.36
CA PHE A 22 -5.20 -0.86 13.22
C PHE A 22 -6.15 -1.57 14.19
N GLY A 23 -5.62 -2.00 15.34
CA GLY A 23 -6.36 -2.64 16.43
C GLY A 23 -7.23 -3.83 16.02
N SER A 24 -6.91 -4.47 14.90
CA SER A 24 -7.65 -5.59 14.30
C SER A 24 -6.74 -6.38 13.37
N ASP A 25 -7.15 -7.58 12.98
CA ASP A 25 -6.41 -8.45 12.05
C ASP A 25 -6.45 -7.94 10.58
N TRP A 26 -7.16 -6.85 10.31
CA TRP A 26 -7.25 -6.28 8.97
C TRP A 26 -5.94 -5.62 8.59
N VAL A 27 -5.38 -6.02 7.45
CA VAL A 27 -4.14 -5.47 6.92
C VAL A 27 -4.41 -4.16 6.16
N GLN A 28 -3.89 -3.04 6.68
CA GLN A 28 -3.96 -1.73 5.99
C GLN A 28 -2.79 -1.52 5.03
N GLY A 29 -1.71 -2.27 5.20
CA GLY A 29 -0.54 -2.23 4.33
C GLY A 29 0.36 -3.43 4.54
N ALA A 30 1.04 -3.87 3.48
CA ALA A 30 2.04 -4.93 3.57
C ALA A 30 3.25 -4.61 2.72
N MET A 31 4.42 -5.03 3.19
CA MET A 31 5.69 -4.87 2.49
C MET A 31 6.56 -6.08 2.74
N ARG A 32 7.13 -6.64 1.67
CA ARG A 32 8.16 -7.67 1.80
C ARG A 32 9.51 -7.02 2.05
N MET A 33 10.17 -7.42 3.12
CA MET A 33 11.44 -6.83 3.54
C MET A 33 12.56 -7.05 2.51
N SER A 34 12.54 -8.18 1.79
CA SER A 34 13.54 -8.49 0.75
C SER A 34 13.29 -7.79 -0.59
N ARG A 35 12.10 -7.22 -0.81
CA ARG A 35 11.72 -6.51 -2.05
C ARG A 35 10.69 -5.42 -1.70
N PRO A 36 11.12 -4.35 -1.00
CA PRO A 36 10.22 -3.39 -0.38
C PRO A 36 9.44 -2.55 -1.39
N HIS A 37 9.99 -2.33 -2.59
CA HIS A 37 9.36 -1.56 -3.65
C HIS A 37 8.22 -2.31 -4.35
N ASP A 38 8.15 -3.63 -4.20
CA ASP A 38 7.09 -4.44 -4.81
C ASP A 38 5.78 -4.32 -4.02
N LEU A 39 4.68 -4.34 -4.77
CA LEU A 39 3.34 -4.36 -4.22
C LEU A 39 2.99 -5.76 -3.72
N GLU A 40 2.97 -5.95 -2.39
CA GLU A 40 2.67 -7.25 -1.77
C GLU A 40 1.16 -7.57 -1.81
N LEU A 41 0.30 -6.56 -1.68
CA LEU A 41 -1.16 -6.74 -1.65
C LEU A 41 -1.74 -6.80 -3.07
N ALA A 42 -2.62 -7.77 -3.31
CA ALA A 42 -3.25 -7.99 -4.62
C ALA A 42 -3.99 -6.74 -5.12
N TYR A 43 -4.82 -6.13 -4.26
CA TYR A 43 -5.58 -4.95 -4.65
C TYR A 43 -4.68 -3.79 -5.11
N THR A 44 -3.50 -3.60 -4.50
CA THR A 44 -2.60 -2.52 -4.94
C THR A 44 -2.04 -2.77 -6.33
N ARG A 45 -1.80 -4.04 -6.70
CA ARG A 45 -1.40 -4.42 -8.05
C ARG A 45 -2.54 -4.21 -9.05
N GLU A 46 -3.76 -4.58 -8.68
CA GLU A 46 -4.96 -4.38 -9.49
C GLU A 46 -5.23 -2.90 -9.76
N MET A 47 -5.01 -2.03 -8.76
CA MET A 47 -5.12 -0.59 -8.95
C MET A 47 -4.15 -0.04 -10.00
N MET A 48 -2.93 -0.58 -10.08
CA MET A 48 -1.96 -0.19 -11.10
C MET A 48 -2.34 -0.70 -12.50
N ALA A 49 -3.10 -1.80 -12.59
CA ALA A 49 -3.52 -2.37 -13.88
C ALA A 49 -4.37 -1.40 -14.71
N ALA A 50 -5.11 -0.48 -14.08
CA ALA A 50 -5.86 0.56 -14.78
C ALA A 50 -4.96 1.46 -15.65
N LEU A 51 -3.67 1.62 -15.30
CA LEU A 51 -2.73 2.43 -16.08
C LEU A 51 -2.38 1.79 -17.43
N TRP A 52 -2.54 0.47 -17.59
CA TRP A 52 -2.36 -0.20 -18.88
C TRP A 52 -3.39 0.20 -19.93
N LEU A 53 -4.55 0.69 -19.48
CA LEU A 53 -5.60 1.19 -20.36
C LEU A 53 -5.39 2.66 -20.76
N SER A 54 -4.35 3.31 -20.21
CA SER A 54 -3.99 4.68 -20.58
C SER A 54 -3.42 4.72 -22.00
N SER A 55 -3.85 5.70 -22.80
CA SER A 55 -3.31 5.94 -24.14
C SER A 55 -1.81 6.28 -24.14
N GLY A 56 -1.28 6.71 -22.99
CA GLY A 56 0.13 7.05 -22.82
C GLY A 56 1.04 5.87 -22.42
N TRP A 57 0.51 4.66 -22.27
CA TRP A 57 1.31 3.50 -21.85
C TRP A 57 2.51 3.25 -22.81
N PRO A 58 3.73 2.97 -22.30
CA PRO A 58 4.11 2.70 -20.91
C PRO A 58 4.51 3.92 -20.08
N ALA A 59 4.32 5.14 -20.57
CA ALA A 59 4.68 6.33 -19.81
C ALA A 59 3.72 6.52 -18.62
N LEU A 60 4.30 6.57 -17.41
CA LEU A 60 3.55 6.92 -16.21
C LEU A 60 3.16 8.41 -16.20
N PRO A 61 2.00 8.76 -15.62
CA PRO A 61 1.61 10.15 -15.45
C PRO A 61 2.64 10.93 -14.63
N ARG A 62 3.03 12.12 -15.11
CA ARG A 62 4.02 12.98 -14.41
C ARG A 62 3.51 13.59 -13.10
N ARG A 63 2.19 13.58 -12.89
CA ARG A 63 1.52 14.09 -11.69
C ARG A 63 0.44 13.11 -11.29
N ILE A 64 0.54 12.61 -10.07
CA ILE A 64 -0.37 11.62 -9.52
C ILE A 64 -0.86 12.14 -8.18
N LEU A 65 -2.18 12.17 -8.02
CA LEU A 65 -2.83 12.43 -6.74
C LEU A 65 -3.23 11.08 -6.13
N GLN A 66 -2.69 10.75 -4.97
CA GLN A 66 -3.13 9.61 -4.20
C GLN A 66 -4.08 10.09 -3.10
N ILE A 67 -5.32 9.60 -3.13
CA ILE A 67 -6.31 9.85 -2.07
C ILE A 67 -6.31 8.62 -1.18
N ALA A 68 -6.06 8.79 0.12
CA ALA A 68 -5.86 7.71 1.09
C ALA A 68 -4.61 6.83 0.81
N PHE A 69 -4.67 5.54 1.17
CA PHE A 69 -3.54 4.59 1.16
C PHE A 69 -2.37 5.00 2.08
N GLY A 70 -2.66 5.18 3.37
CA GLY A 70 -1.69 5.65 4.38
C GLY A 70 -0.45 4.77 4.59
N ALA A 71 -0.45 3.53 4.10
CA ALA A 71 0.73 2.66 4.11
C ALA A 71 1.79 3.04 3.06
N GLY A 72 1.47 3.94 2.11
CA GLY A 72 2.41 4.48 1.12
C GLY A 72 2.94 3.46 0.11
N SER A 73 2.32 2.28 -0.03
CA SER A 73 2.76 1.22 -0.94
C SER A 73 2.75 1.67 -2.41
N LEU A 74 1.64 2.28 -2.85
CA LEU A 74 1.50 2.80 -4.22
C LEU A 74 2.47 3.95 -4.48
N THR A 75 2.58 4.90 -3.54
CA THR A 75 3.54 6.02 -3.63
C THR A 75 4.96 5.49 -3.78
N ARG A 76 5.37 4.52 -2.96
CA ARG A 76 6.70 3.91 -3.00
C ARG A 76 6.95 3.15 -4.30
N PHE A 77 5.96 2.42 -4.82
CA PHE A 77 6.04 1.69 -6.08
C PHE A 77 6.24 2.64 -7.27
N ILE A 78 5.38 3.66 -7.39
CA ILE A 78 5.40 4.65 -8.47
C ILE A 78 6.63 5.56 -8.40
N HIS A 79 7.15 5.83 -7.21
CA HIS A 79 8.37 6.63 -7.09
C HIS A 79 9.62 5.87 -7.55
N TRP A 80 9.60 4.54 -7.44
CA TRP A 80 10.73 3.68 -7.77
C TRP A 80 10.77 3.27 -9.25
N TYR A 81 9.60 3.03 -9.86
CA TYR A 81 9.43 2.58 -11.25
C TYR A 81 8.80 3.68 -12.11
#